data_AF-A0A3L7VUG3-F1
#
_entry.id   AF-A0A3L7VUG3-F1
#
_cell.length_a   1.000
_cell.length_b   1.000
_cell.length_c   1.000
_cell.angle_alpha   90.00
_cell.angle_beta   90.00
_cell.angle_gamma   90.00
#
_symmetry.space_group_name_H-M   'P 1'
#
loop_
_entity.id
_entity.type
_entity.pdbx_description
1 polymer ?
#
loop_
_entity_poly.entity_id
_entity_poly.type
_entity_poly.pdbx_seq_one_letter_code
_entity_poly.pdbx_strand_id
1 'polypeptide(L)'
;MNKHQHNNIKHRGFTLLELLIVIAMIATLMTLSLVVMSGFLTTAEVEATSATIQKTFRLLEQRIDAFDRAFKGSRKQTTIVAMRKLLADPNVDGDQSDGIFGVTDEAVEILAKKALFRFEFPQRMEERLLFGDPGTYVTGLPDSIYFASAAPTARTALGLPATTPLDDPVIVAAVASNWAKHDPVTESAELLYYTLVYSTSYGSAAVDSDRFTNAEVRDTDGDGLPEFVDAWQQPLRFYRWPTRLIDTHPPVPFQPVLTDPNDATDVVITVDTNNDGVPDTTVGQRQVAPLERQVASILLKGLPPAPGLLPNGALPRDLLLTDPDDPVGILYFELERLNGVNGMPLFRDEFNETKYHTPDTFHSPLIASAGKDGQLGLYEPNDSANFGNLAQYNDNLNGNGTAREAADLALMQDVIADNVTNRNKRAGGR
;
A
#
# COMPACT_ATOMS: atom_id res chain seq x y z
N MET A 1 61.96 71.92 15.04
CA MET A 1 62.58 70.80 14.28
C MET A 1 62.12 69.50 14.94
N ASN A 2 60.91 69.03 14.62
CA ASN A 2 60.28 67.85 15.25
C ASN A 2 60.49 66.62 14.36
N LYS A 3 61.25 65.65 14.84
CA LYS A 3 61.43 64.33 14.22
C LYS A 3 60.21 63.45 14.56
N HIS A 4 59.36 63.20 13.57
CA HIS A 4 58.36 62.13 13.63
C HIS A 4 59.07 60.76 13.56
N GLN A 5 59.07 60.00 14.66
CA GLN A 5 59.43 58.59 14.64
C GLN A 5 58.26 57.79 14.03
N HIS A 6 58.47 57.26 12.82
CA HIS A 6 57.60 56.25 12.24
C HIS A 6 57.91 54.89 12.90
N ASN A 7 56.98 54.39 13.72
CA ASN A 7 57.00 53.01 14.17
C ASN A 7 56.64 52.10 12.98
N ASN A 8 57.66 51.61 12.27
CA ASN A 8 57.50 50.54 11.29
C ASN A 8 57.13 49.25 12.02
N ILE A 9 55.83 48.95 12.06
CA ILE A 9 55.31 47.65 12.45
C ILE A 9 55.82 46.65 11.40
N LYS A 10 56.80 45.83 11.79
CA LYS A 10 57.30 44.75 10.94
C LYS A 10 56.20 43.70 10.78
N HIS A 11 55.52 43.70 9.65
CA HIS A 11 54.66 42.59 9.24
C HIS A 11 55.55 41.35 9.08
N ARG A 12 55.45 40.41 10.01
CA ARG A 12 56.07 39.08 9.86
C ARG A 12 55.33 38.37 8.73
N GLY A 13 56.04 38.08 7.64
CA GLY A 13 55.49 37.31 6.53
C GLY A 13 55.10 35.91 7.00
N PHE A 14 53.91 35.46 6.62
CA PHE A 14 53.41 34.12 6.90
C PHE A 14 54.36 33.07 6.32
N THR A 15 54.69 32.06 7.12
CA THR A 15 55.49 30.94 6.64
C THR A 15 54.62 29.97 5.83
N LEU A 16 55.19 29.38 4.79
CA LEU A 16 54.50 28.37 3.96
C LEU A 16 53.99 27.19 4.82
N LEU A 17 54.68 26.90 5.93
CA LEU A 17 54.31 25.91 6.93
C LEU A 17 53.02 26.28 7.70
N GLU A 18 52.88 27.52 8.16
CA GLU A 18 51.65 27.98 8.83
C GLU A 18 50.44 27.86 7.90
N LEU A 19 50.62 28.21 6.62
CA LEU A 19 49.55 28.11 5.63
C LEU A 19 49.17 26.63 5.38
N LEU A 20 50.14 25.73 5.37
CA LEU A 20 49.91 24.29 5.22
C LEU A 20 49.19 23.69 6.44
N ILE A 21 49.55 24.13 7.66
CA ILE A 21 48.86 23.71 8.89
C ILE A 21 47.41 24.22 8.90
N VAL A 22 47.16 25.47 8.50
CA VAL A 22 45.81 26.03 8.43
C VAL A 22 44.96 25.27 7.41
N ILE A 23 45.50 24.96 6.23
CA ILE A 23 44.77 24.16 5.23
C ILE A 23 44.50 22.75 5.78
N ALA A 24 45.45 22.11 6.46
CA ALA A 24 45.24 20.79 7.06
C ALA A 24 44.17 20.81 8.17
N MET A 25 44.15 21.85 9.00
CA MET A 25 43.11 22.05 10.03
C MET A 25 41.73 22.31 9.40
N ILE A 26 41.66 23.15 8.36
CA ILE A 26 40.38 23.41 7.67
C ILE A 26 39.88 22.15 6.96
N ALA A 27 40.74 21.41 6.27
CA ALA A 27 40.36 20.18 5.57
C ALA A 27 39.83 19.10 6.54
N THR A 28 40.47 18.95 7.71
CA THR A 28 40.00 18.01 8.75
C THR A 28 38.68 18.44 9.39
N LEU A 29 38.50 19.74 9.66
CA LEU A 29 37.24 20.26 10.19
C LEU A 29 36.10 20.18 9.18
N MET A 30 36.36 20.46 7.89
CA MET A 30 35.36 20.35 6.82
C MET A 30 34.91 18.91 6.62
N THR A 31 35.84 17.95 6.59
CA THR A 31 35.49 16.53 6.43
C THR A 31 34.65 16.01 7.59
N LEU A 32 35.01 16.33 8.84
CA LEU A 32 34.20 15.97 10.01
C LEU A 32 32.81 16.62 9.97
N SER A 33 32.72 17.90 9.58
CA SER A 33 31.45 18.63 9.52
C SER A 33 30.50 18.07 8.46
N LEU A 34 31.02 17.67 7.29
CA LEU A 34 30.22 17.08 6.21
C LEU A 34 29.60 15.74 6.61
N VAL A 35 30.36 14.86 7.28
CA VAL A 35 29.86 13.55 7.74
C VAL A 35 28.74 13.72 8.75
N VAL A 36 28.92 14.63 9.73
CA VAL A 36 27.90 14.91 10.74
C VAL A 36 26.65 15.54 10.12
N MET A 37 26.81 16.52 9.22
CA MET A 37 25.70 17.17 8.54
C MET A 37 24.90 16.22 7.64
N SER A 38 25.58 15.27 6.98
CA SER A 38 24.92 14.24 6.16
C SER A 38 24.00 13.34 6.99
N GLY A 39 24.43 12.93 8.19
CA GLY A 39 23.58 12.14 9.10
C GLY A 39 22.34 12.89 9.59
N PHE A 40 22.48 14.20 9.87
CA PHE A 40 21.35 15.05 10.26
C PHE A 40 20.31 15.19 9.14
N LEU A 41 20.74 15.34 7.89
CA LEU A 41 19.82 15.42 6.76
C LEU A 41 19.02 14.12 6.61
N THR A 42 19.68 12.96 6.64
CA THR A 42 18.96 11.67 6.53
C THR A 42 17.96 11.45 7.65
N THR A 43 18.28 11.89 8.87
CA THR A 43 17.33 11.79 9.99
C THR A 43 16.15 12.72 9.79
N ALA A 44 16.39 13.96 9.34
CA ALA A 44 15.34 14.93 9.06
C ALA A 44 14.41 14.45 7.92
N GLU A 45 14.97 13.83 6.88
CA GLU A 45 14.21 13.24 5.78
C GLU A 45 13.32 12.08 6.28
N VAL A 46 13.86 11.16 7.08
CA VAL A 46 13.08 10.06 7.68
C VAL A 46 11.93 10.59 8.55
N GLU A 47 12.18 11.61 9.38
CA GLU A 47 11.17 12.21 10.25
C GLU A 47 10.11 12.97 9.44
N ALA A 48 10.50 13.70 8.40
CA ALA A 48 9.58 14.38 7.50
C ALA A 48 8.68 13.37 6.76
N THR A 49 9.27 12.32 6.19
CA THR A 49 8.53 11.22 5.56
C THR A 49 7.58 10.56 6.55
N SER A 50 8.02 10.28 7.77
CA SER A 50 7.16 9.69 8.80
C SER A 50 5.99 10.62 9.15
N ALA A 51 6.23 11.93 9.28
CA ALA A 51 5.17 12.90 9.53
C ALA A 51 4.13 12.94 8.40
N THR A 52 4.58 12.94 7.14
CA THR A 52 3.71 12.85 5.95
C THR A 52 2.86 11.58 6.02
N ILE A 53 3.48 10.42 6.19
CA ILE A 53 2.78 9.13 6.25
C ILE A 53 1.77 9.10 7.41
N GLN A 54 2.13 9.56 8.61
CA GLN A 54 1.22 9.58 9.77
C GLN A 54 0.06 10.57 9.59
N LYS A 55 0.26 11.66 8.85
CA LYS A 55 -0.80 12.60 8.49
C LYS A 55 -1.75 11.98 7.47
N THR A 56 -1.22 11.44 6.38
CA THR A 56 -1.98 10.78 5.32
C THR A 56 -2.75 9.58 5.85
N PHE A 57 -2.12 8.73 6.68
CA PHE A 57 -2.75 7.57 7.30
C PHE A 57 -3.92 7.95 8.22
N ARG A 58 -3.77 8.99 9.07
CA ARG A 58 -4.89 9.45 9.92
C ARG A 58 -6.08 9.97 9.13
N LEU A 59 -5.83 10.62 8.00
CA LEU A 59 -6.89 11.05 7.09
C LEU A 59 -7.55 9.84 6.42
N LEU A 60 -6.76 8.85 6.01
CA LEU A 60 -7.26 7.60 5.46
C LEU A 60 -8.14 6.85 6.47
N GLU A 61 -7.71 6.69 7.72
CA GLU A 61 -8.52 6.08 8.79
C GLU A 61 -9.85 6.82 8.97
N GLN A 62 -9.82 8.17 9.01
CA GLN A 62 -11.05 8.96 9.10
C GLN A 62 -11.99 8.74 7.93
N ARG A 63 -11.46 8.57 6.71
CA ARG A 63 -12.24 8.27 5.50
C ARG A 63 -12.83 6.86 5.55
N ILE A 64 -12.05 5.86 5.96
CA ILE A 64 -12.50 4.47 6.13
C ILE A 64 -13.62 4.40 7.17
N ASP A 65 -13.43 5.03 8.33
CA ASP A 65 -14.46 5.09 9.37
C ASP A 65 -15.74 5.80 8.89
N ALA A 66 -15.60 6.84 8.07
CA ALA A 66 -16.74 7.56 7.50
C ALA A 66 -17.46 6.71 6.45
N PHE A 67 -16.72 5.98 5.62
CA PHE A 67 -17.25 5.01 4.69
C PHE A 67 -18.07 3.93 5.41
N ASP A 68 -17.51 3.31 6.45
CA ASP A 68 -18.20 2.27 7.23
C ASP A 68 -19.48 2.78 7.89
N ARG A 69 -19.47 4.02 8.39
CA ARG A 69 -20.68 4.66 8.93
C ARG A 69 -21.72 4.93 7.84
N ALA A 70 -21.28 5.33 6.64
CA ALA A 70 -22.14 5.65 5.51
C ALA A 70 -22.69 4.41 4.79
N PHE A 71 -22.04 3.25 4.94
CA PHE A 71 -22.47 1.97 4.37
C PHE A 71 -23.68 1.38 5.12
N LYS A 72 -24.81 2.07 5.08
CA LYS A 72 -26.07 1.70 5.75
C LYS A 72 -27.27 2.12 4.90
N GLY A 73 -28.44 1.56 5.21
CA GLY A 73 -29.71 1.95 4.58
C GLY A 73 -29.70 1.81 3.05
N SER A 74 -30.11 2.88 2.34
CA SER A 74 -30.25 2.89 0.88
C SER A 74 -28.93 2.56 0.15
N ARG A 75 -27.80 3.12 0.61
CA ARG A 75 -26.49 2.88 -0.05
C ARG A 75 -26.13 1.40 -0.01
N LYS A 76 -26.20 0.79 1.17
CA LYS A 76 -26.00 -0.66 1.34
C LYS A 76 -26.92 -1.46 0.41
N GLN A 77 -28.21 -1.13 0.36
CA GLN A 77 -29.18 -1.83 -0.49
C GLN A 77 -28.84 -1.70 -1.98
N THR A 78 -28.48 -0.50 -2.45
CA THR A 78 -28.10 -0.28 -3.85
C THR A 78 -26.84 -1.06 -4.21
N THR A 79 -25.83 -1.09 -3.34
CA THR A 79 -24.60 -1.86 -3.57
C THR A 79 -24.85 -3.36 -3.57
N ILE A 80 -25.69 -3.88 -2.67
CA ILE A 80 -26.09 -5.30 -2.67
C ILE A 80 -26.80 -5.66 -3.97
N VAL A 81 -27.74 -4.83 -4.44
CA VAL A 81 -28.45 -5.08 -5.70
C VAL A 81 -27.50 -5.04 -6.89
N ALA A 82 -26.53 -4.10 -6.90
CA ALA A 82 -25.51 -4.04 -7.94
C ALA A 82 -24.61 -5.30 -7.93
N MET A 83 -24.17 -5.74 -6.74
CA MET A 83 -23.35 -6.94 -6.58
C MET A 83 -24.09 -8.20 -7.02
N ARG A 84 -25.39 -8.34 -6.70
CA ARG A 84 -26.18 -9.48 -7.22
C ARG A 84 -26.27 -9.49 -8.73
N LYS A 85 -26.39 -8.32 -9.36
CA LYS A 85 -26.42 -8.21 -10.81
C LYS A 85 -25.06 -8.61 -11.40
N LEU A 86 -23.97 -8.12 -10.82
CA LEU A 86 -22.62 -8.51 -11.23
C LEU A 86 -22.38 -10.01 -11.06
N LEU A 87 -22.85 -10.62 -9.97
CA LEU A 87 -22.73 -12.06 -9.79
C LEU A 87 -23.55 -12.82 -10.84
N ALA A 88 -24.77 -12.37 -11.15
CA ALA A 88 -25.63 -13.02 -12.14
C ALA A 88 -25.17 -12.82 -13.59
N ASP A 89 -24.43 -11.75 -13.87
CA ASP A 89 -23.92 -11.35 -15.19
C ASP A 89 -22.54 -10.67 -14.99
N PRO A 90 -21.46 -11.45 -14.84
CA PRO A 90 -20.12 -10.94 -14.54
C PRO A 90 -19.53 -10.06 -15.64
N ASN A 91 -19.90 -10.32 -16.89
CA ASN A 91 -19.39 -9.59 -18.06
C ASN A 91 -20.27 -8.38 -18.43
N VAL A 92 -21.43 -8.23 -17.77
CA VAL A 92 -22.40 -7.15 -18.01
C VAL A 92 -22.85 -7.11 -19.47
N ASP A 93 -22.99 -8.29 -20.10
CA ASP A 93 -23.38 -8.43 -21.52
C ASP A 93 -24.84 -8.85 -21.71
N GLY A 94 -25.55 -9.10 -20.60
CA GLY A 94 -26.92 -9.58 -20.58
C GLY A 94 -27.07 -11.10 -20.74
N ASP A 95 -25.97 -11.82 -20.97
CA ASP A 95 -25.92 -13.27 -20.80
C ASP A 95 -25.71 -13.58 -19.31
N GLN A 96 -26.38 -14.62 -18.83
CA GLN A 96 -26.25 -15.08 -17.45
C GLN A 96 -25.77 -16.54 -17.39
N SER A 97 -25.27 -17.06 -18.51
CA SER A 97 -24.78 -18.43 -18.61
C SER A 97 -23.55 -18.70 -17.76
N ASP A 98 -22.74 -17.67 -17.52
CA ASP A 98 -21.57 -17.65 -16.64
C ASP A 98 -21.86 -17.03 -15.25
N GLY A 99 -23.14 -16.74 -14.97
CA GLY A 99 -23.60 -16.18 -13.70
C GLY A 99 -23.41 -17.11 -12.51
N ILE A 100 -22.92 -16.55 -11.40
CA ILE A 100 -22.82 -17.21 -10.11
C ILE A 100 -24.13 -17.02 -9.35
N PHE A 101 -24.89 -18.11 -9.21
CA PHE A 101 -26.19 -18.09 -8.54
C PHE A 101 -26.17 -18.76 -7.17
N GLY A 102 -27.16 -18.39 -6.35
CA GLY A 102 -27.42 -19.03 -5.07
C GLY A 102 -26.49 -18.59 -3.94
N VAL A 103 -25.62 -17.58 -4.15
CA VAL A 103 -24.82 -16.94 -3.09
C VAL A 103 -25.74 -16.41 -1.99
N THR A 104 -25.38 -16.67 -0.72
CA THR A 104 -26.18 -16.21 0.42
C THR A 104 -26.23 -14.68 0.50
N ASP A 105 -27.31 -14.16 1.07
CA ASP A 105 -27.55 -12.71 1.17
C ASP A 105 -26.45 -12.03 2.00
N GLU A 106 -25.96 -12.71 3.04
CA GLU A 106 -24.88 -12.26 3.91
C GLU A 106 -23.54 -12.19 3.15
N ALA A 107 -23.22 -13.20 2.34
CA ALA A 107 -22.00 -13.19 1.54
C ALA A 107 -22.04 -12.11 0.45
N VAL A 108 -23.19 -11.92 -0.22
CA VAL A 108 -23.37 -10.83 -1.17
C VAL A 108 -23.18 -9.48 -0.48
N GLU A 109 -23.67 -9.31 0.75
CA GLU A 109 -23.47 -8.08 1.51
C GLU A 109 -21.99 -7.79 1.79
N ILE A 110 -21.24 -8.78 2.29
CA ILE A 110 -19.81 -8.62 2.59
C ILE A 110 -19.03 -8.34 1.31
N LEU A 111 -19.29 -9.10 0.24
CA LEU A 111 -18.65 -8.91 -1.05
C LEU A 111 -18.99 -7.53 -1.65
N ALA A 112 -20.25 -7.09 -1.55
CA ALA A 112 -20.69 -5.77 -1.98
C ALA A 112 -19.96 -4.64 -1.22
N LYS A 113 -19.78 -4.79 0.10
CA LYS A 113 -19.02 -3.85 0.92
C LYS A 113 -17.56 -3.80 0.43
N LYS A 114 -16.92 -4.95 0.21
CA LYS A 114 -15.53 -5.04 -0.25
C LYS A 114 -15.33 -4.47 -1.64
N ALA A 115 -16.25 -4.73 -2.57
CA ALA A 115 -16.18 -4.17 -3.93
C ALA A 115 -16.33 -2.65 -3.92
N LEU A 116 -17.26 -2.12 -3.12
CA LEU A 116 -17.40 -0.68 -2.96
C LEU A 116 -16.17 -0.08 -2.26
N PHE A 117 -15.63 -0.75 -1.23
CA PHE A 117 -14.41 -0.32 -0.57
C PHE A 117 -13.22 -0.26 -1.54
N ARG A 118 -13.06 -1.27 -2.40
CA ARG A 118 -12.07 -1.28 -3.49
C ARG A 118 -12.24 -0.09 -4.45
N PHE A 119 -13.47 0.20 -4.84
CA PHE A 119 -13.78 1.32 -5.74
C PHE A 119 -13.52 2.70 -5.11
N GLU A 120 -13.79 2.85 -3.81
CA GLU A 120 -13.62 4.13 -3.08
C GLU A 120 -12.17 4.36 -2.62
N PHE A 121 -11.43 3.27 -2.37
CA PHE A 121 -10.02 3.26 -1.99
C PHE A 121 -9.20 2.47 -3.02
N PRO A 122 -9.16 2.90 -4.29
CA PRO A 122 -8.46 2.19 -5.35
C PRO A 122 -6.94 2.21 -5.12
N GLN A 123 -6.27 1.13 -5.53
CA GLN A 123 -4.81 1.07 -5.69
C GLN A 123 -4.40 1.20 -7.16
N ARG A 124 -5.31 0.91 -8.09
CA ARG A 124 -5.13 1.02 -9.55
C ARG A 124 -6.28 1.81 -10.18
N MET A 125 -6.01 2.50 -11.27
CA MET A 125 -6.96 3.29 -12.06
C MET A 125 -8.08 2.40 -12.59
N GLU A 126 -7.74 1.17 -12.99
CA GLU A 126 -8.71 0.17 -13.46
C GLU A 126 -9.77 -0.18 -12.40
N GLU A 127 -9.47 -0.03 -11.11
CA GLU A 127 -10.43 -0.29 -10.02
C GLU A 127 -11.45 0.84 -9.86
N ARG A 128 -11.14 2.01 -10.44
CA ARG A 128 -11.98 3.21 -10.40
C ARG A 128 -12.77 3.41 -11.69
N LEU A 129 -12.40 2.70 -12.76
CA LEU A 129 -13.20 2.58 -13.98
C LEU A 129 -14.49 1.83 -13.68
N LEU A 130 -15.58 2.26 -14.31
CA LEU A 130 -16.81 1.46 -14.31
C LEU A 130 -16.58 0.21 -15.18
N PHE A 131 -17.25 -0.90 -14.87
CA PHE A 131 -17.11 -2.14 -15.65
C PHE A 131 -17.34 -1.88 -17.15
N GLY A 132 -16.33 -2.22 -17.96
CA GLY A 132 -16.37 -2.05 -19.42
C GLY A 132 -16.22 -0.60 -19.91
N ASP A 133 -15.98 0.37 -19.03
CA ASP A 133 -15.70 1.75 -19.39
C ASP A 133 -14.18 1.94 -19.56
N PRO A 134 -13.68 2.15 -20.79
CA PRO A 134 -12.27 2.43 -21.01
C PRO A 134 -11.85 3.83 -20.53
N GLY A 135 -12.77 4.66 -20.03
CA GLY A 135 -12.59 6.10 -19.84
C GLY A 135 -13.12 6.86 -21.06
N THR A 136 -14.09 7.76 -20.84
CA THR A 136 -14.81 8.46 -21.92
C THR A 136 -13.91 9.47 -22.63
N TYR A 137 -13.10 10.20 -21.86
CA TYR A 137 -12.28 11.30 -22.38
C TYR A 137 -10.87 10.87 -22.75
N VAL A 138 -10.25 10.06 -21.90
CA VAL A 138 -8.89 9.55 -22.08
C VAL A 138 -8.88 8.08 -21.67
N THR A 139 -8.47 7.21 -22.59
CA THR A 139 -8.45 5.77 -22.35
C THR A 139 -7.50 5.40 -21.21
N GLY A 140 -7.99 4.62 -20.25
CA GLY A 140 -7.28 4.19 -19.05
C GLY A 140 -7.38 5.17 -17.87
N LEU A 141 -7.87 6.40 -18.08
CA LEU A 141 -8.06 7.39 -17.03
C LEU A 141 -9.54 7.47 -16.63
N PRO A 142 -9.89 7.19 -15.36
CA PRO A 142 -11.26 7.29 -14.89
C PRO A 142 -11.81 8.72 -15.02
N ASP A 143 -13.03 8.86 -15.56
CA ASP A 143 -13.69 10.15 -15.75
C ASP A 143 -13.77 10.95 -14.44
N SER A 144 -13.96 10.27 -13.31
CA SER A 144 -13.97 10.90 -11.99
C SER A 144 -12.65 11.56 -11.58
N ILE A 145 -11.52 11.04 -12.07
CA ILE A 145 -10.17 11.59 -11.84
C ILE A 145 -9.88 12.66 -12.89
N TYR A 146 -10.29 12.41 -14.15
CA TYR A 146 -10.23 13.39 -15.23
C TYR A 146 -10.87 14.72 -14.81
N PHE A 147 -12.12 14.70 -14.36
CA PHE A 147 -12.85 15.91 -14.01
C PHE A 147 -12.39 16.57 -12.71
N ALA A 148 -11.95 15.77 -11.73
CA ALA A 148 -11.57 16.31 -10.43
C ALA A 148 -10.16 16.89 -10.41
N SER A 149 -9.23 16.29 -11.18
CA SER A 149 -7.80 16.59 -11.11
C SER A 149 -7.20 16.93 -12.47
N ALA A 150 -7.17 15.97 -13.41
CA ALA A 150 -6.35 16.09 -14.62
C ALA A 150 -6.76 17.26 -15.52
N ALA A 151 -8.06 17.40 -15.81
CA ALA A 151 -8.58 18.45 -16.69
C ALA A 151 -8.47 19.85 -16.05
N PRO A 152 -8.80 20.06 -14.77
CA PRO A 152 -8.49 21.32 -14.07
C PRO A 152 -7.00 21.71 -14.10
N THR A 153 -6.10 20.73 -13.89
CA THR A 153 -4.64 20.96 -13.95
C THR A 153 -4.20 21.36 -15.34
N ALA A 154 -4.61 20.62 -16.37
CA ALA A 154 -4.30 20.92 -17.77
C ALA A 154 -4.85 22.30 -18.19
N ARG A 155 -6.09 22.63 -17.80
CA ARG A 155 -6.69 23.94 -18.08
C ARG A 155 -5.87 25.09 -17.49
N THR A 156 -5.42 24.94 -16.25
CA THR A 156 -4.57 25.94 -15.58
C THR A 156 -3.21 26.06 -16.29
N ALA A 157 -2.59 24.93 -16.65
CA ALA A 157 -1.30 24.91 -17.35
C ALA A 157 -1.37 25.56 -18.75
N LEU A 158 -2.51 25.43 -19.43
CA LEU A 158 -2.78 26.07 -20.72
C LEU A 158 -3.14 27.56 -20.61
N GLY A 159 -3.29 28.11 -19.39
CA GLY A 159 -3.70 29.49 -19.16
C GLY A 159 -5.14 29.81 -19.60
N LEU A 160 -6.00 28.79 -19.65
CA LEU A 160 -7.39 28.94 -20.08
C LEU A 160 -8.27 29.49 -18.94
N PRO A 161 -9.33 30.27 -19.25
CA PRO A 161 -10.28 30.75 -18.25
C PRO A 161 -10.94 29.60 -17.46
N ALA A 162 -11.25 29.84 -16.19
CA ALA A 162 -11.98 28.87 -15.36
C ALA A 162 -13.40 28.55 -15.87
N THR A 163 -13.93 29.35 -16.79
CA THR A 163 -15.21 29.12 -17.48
C THR A 163 -15.09 28.18 -18.68
N THR A 164 -13.88 27.85 -19.14
CA THR A 164 -13.69 26.90 -20.23
C THR A 164 -14.17 25.50 -19.79
N PRO A 165 -15.09 24.87 -20.55
CA PRO A 165 -15.56 23.52 -20.25
C PRO A 165 -14.43 22.51 -20.19
N LEU A 166 -14.48 21.55 -19.26
CA LEU A 166 -13.41 20.56 -19.07
C LEU A 166 -13.38 19.48 -20.17
N ASP A 167 -14.42 19.40 -20.99
CA ASP A 167 -14.51 18.59 -22.20
C ASP A 167 -14.03 19.32 -23.46
N ASP A 168 -13.48 20.54 -23.33
CA ASP A 168 -12.88 21.26 -24.45
C ASP A 168 -11.78 20.39 -25.11
N PRO A 169 -11.81 20.20 -26.45
CA PRO A 169 -10.86 19.32 -27.13
C PRO A 169 -9.38 19.67 -26.88
N VAL A 170 -9.06 20.94 -26.60
CA VAL A 170 -7.69 21.37 -26.27
C VAL A 170 -7.26 20.84 -24.90
N ILE A 171 -8.18 20.82 -23.93
CA ILE A 171 -7.94 20.26 -22.60
C ILE A 171 -7.83 18.74 -22.69
N VAL A 172 -8.76 18.08 -23.39
CA VAL A 172 -8.73 16.62 -23.58
C VAL A 172 -7.41 16.18 -24.23
N ALA A 173 -6.96 16.89 -25.27
CA ALA A 173 -5.69 16.60 -25.94
C ALA A 173 -4.47 16.81 -25.02
N ALA A 174 -4.49 17.84 -24.18
CA ALA A 174 -3.42 18.08 -23.21
C ALA A 174 -3.38 17.00 -22.13
N VAL A 175 -4.53 16.59 -21.59
CA VAL A 175 -4.61 15.50 -20.62
C VAL A 175 -4.15 14.19 -21.25
N ALA A 176 -4.58 13.86 -22.47
CA ALA A 176 -4.11 12.66 -23.17
C ALA A 176 -2.59 12.68 -23.39
N SER A 177 -1.99 13.84 -23.70
CA SER A 177 -0.54 13.97 -23.84
C SER A 177 0.20 13.83 -22.50
N ASN A 178 -0.41 14.23 -21.39
CA ASN A 178 0.21 14.05 -20.08
C ASN A 178 0.07 12.61 -19.63
N TRP A 179 -1.12 12.02 -19.77
CA TRP A 179 -1.41 10.61 -19.46
C TRP A 179 -0.50 9.62 -20.20
N ALA A 180 -0.02 9.98 -21.40
CA ALA A 180 0.97 9.19 -22.11
C ALA A 180 2.32 9.03 -21.37
N LYS A 181 2.57 9.81 -20.32
CA LYS A 181 3.75 9.74 -19.45
C LYS A 181 3.49 8.97 -18.15
N HIS A 182 2.24 8.56 -17.91
CA HIS A 182 1.83 7.89 -16.69
C HIS A 182 2.74 6.70 -16.38
N ASP A 183 3.31 6.69 -15.17
CA ASP A 183 4.09 5.59 -14.64
C ASP A 183 3.21 4.72 -13.72
N PRO A 184 2.98 3.44 -14.03
CA PRO A 184 2.21 2.58 -13.14
C PRO A 184 2.77 2.48 -11.70
N VAL A 185 4.04 2.84 -11.45
CA VAL A 185 4.63 2.83 -10.10
C VAL A 185 4.10 4.00 -9.23
N THR A 186 3.76 5.16 -9.83
CA THR A 186 3.21 6.35 -9.14
C THR A 186 1.71 6.21 -8.85
N GLU A 187 1.02 5.38 -9.65
CA GLU A 187 -0.43 5.18 -9.65
C GLU A 187 -1.07 5.03 -8.25
N SER A 188 -0.48 4.21 -7.36
CA SER A 188 -1.02 4.01 -6.01
C SER A 188 -0.93 5.27 -5.13
N ALA A 189 0.09 6.09 -5.34
CA ALA A 189 0.33 7.34 -4.62
C ALA A 189 -0.64 8.44 -5.08
N GLU A 190 -0.87 8.54 -6.39
CA GLU A 190 -1.85 9.42 -7.02
C GLU A 190 -3.27 9.10 -6.55
N LEU A 191 -3.63 7.81 -6.52
CA LEU A 191 -4.95 7.38 -6.09
C LEU A 191 -5.18 7.62 -4.60
N LEU A 192 -4.14 7.46 -3.77
CA LEU A 192 -4.22 7.85 -2.37
C LEU A 192 -4.46 9.36 -2.23
N TYR A 193 -3.77 10.19 -3.00
CA TYR A 193 -4.02 11.64 -3.04
C TYR A 193 -5.45 11.96 -3.47
N TYR A 194 -5.90 11.37 -4.57
CA TYR A 194 -7.26 11.52 -5.09
C TYR A 194 -8.32 11.14 -4.04
N THR A 195 -8.17 9.99 -3.38
CA THR A 195 -9.12 9.52 -2.37
C THR A 195 -9.21 10.45 -1.17
N LEU A 196 -8.09 11.06 -0.76
CA LEU A 196 -8.11 11.97 0.39
C LEU A 196 -8.61 13.36 0.03
N VAL A 197 -8.23 13.92 -1.12
CA VAL A 197 -8.49 15.31 -1.49
C VAL A 197 -9.77 15.49 -2.30
N TYR A 198 -10.02 14.63 -3.28
CA TYR A 198 -11.10 14.81 -4.26
C TYR A 198 -12.30 13.88 -4.07
N SER A 199 -12.09 12.68 -3.52
CA SER A 199 -13.17 11.70 -3.38
C SER A 199 -14.23 12.11 -2.33
N THR A 200 -15.35 11.39 -2.36
CA THR A 200 -16.49 11.61 -1.47
C THR A 200 -16.07 11.53 -0.01
N SER A 201 -16.36 12.59 0.76
CA SER A 201 -15.94 12.67 2.16
C SER A 201 -16.82 11.92 3.15
N TYR A 202 -17.96 11.35 2.72
CA TYR A 202 -18.89 10.61 3.59
C TYR A 202 -19.33 11.36 4.86
N GLY A 203 -19.40 12.70 4.78
CA GLY A 203 -19.72 13.56 5.91
C GLY A 203 -18.55 13.84 6.87
N SER A 204 -17.36 13.30 6.61
CA SER A 204 -16.11 13.82 7.20
C SER A 204 -15.71 15.13 6.52
N ALA A 205 -14.87 15.93 7.20
CA ALA A 205 -14.42 17.21 6.65
C ALA A 205 -13.72 16.97 5.29
N ALA A 206 -14.03 17.80 4.30
CA ALA A 206 -13.25 17.83 3.07
C ALA A 206 -11.79 18.14 3.43
N VAL A 207 -10.85 17.41 2.83
CA VAL A 207 -9.44 17.71 2.98
C VAL A 207 -9.13 18.70 1.87
N ASP A 208 -8.80 19.92 2.27
CA ASP A 208 -8.35 20.94 1.33
C ASP A 208 -6.95 20.57 0.82
N SER A 209 -6.69 20.81 -0.47
CA SER A 209 -5.36 20.63 -1.06
C SER A 209 -4.30 21.45 -0.31
N ASP A 210 -4.70 22.59 0.26
CA ASP A 210 -3.84 23.49 1.04
C ASP A 210 -3.35 22.87 2.36
N ARG A 211 -3.88 21.71 2.77
CA ARG A 211 -3.38 21.00 3.94
C ARG A 211 -2.03 20.35 3.71
N PHE A 212 -1.61 20.14 2.47
CA PHE A 212 -0.33 19.55 2.14
C PHE A 212 0.59 20.57 1.48
N THR A 213 1.89 20.43 1.74
CA THR A 213 2.91 21.30 1.16
C THR A 213 3.44 20.70 -0.15
N ASN A 214 4.10 21.53 -0.97
CA ASN A 214 4.80 21.07 -2.18
C ASN A 214 5.96 20.08 -1.89
N ALA A 215 6.34 19.89 -0.63
CA ALA A 215 7.30 18.86 -0.23
C ALA A 215 6.63 17.51 0.06
N GLU A 216 5.32 17.50 0.30
CA GLU A 216 4.53 16.28 0.56
C GLU A 216 3.76 15.81 -0.68
N VAL A 217 3.54 16.70 -1.65
CA VAL A 217 2.73 16.45 -2.84
C VAL A 217 3.45 16.96 -4.07
N ARG A 218 3.55 16.12 -5.11
CA ARG A 218 4.22 16.45 -6.36
C ARG A 218 3.64 15.63 -7.51
N ASP A 219 3.85 16.08 -8.74
CA ASP A 219 3.68 15.29 -9.95
C ASP A 219 5.08 14.84 -10.40
N THR A 220 5.43 13.57 -10.21
CA THR A 220 6.81 13.07 -10.41
C THR A 220 7.06 12.50 -11.80
N ASP A 221 6.05 11.95 -12.46
CA ASP A 221 6.13 11.40 -13.81
C ASP A 221 5.67 12.41 -14.89
N GLY A 222 5.06 13.52 -14.48
CA GLY A 222 4.65 14.62 -15.34
C GLY A 222 3.33 14.36 -16.06
N ASP A 223 2.51 13.45 -15.54
CA ASP A 223 1.20 13.07 -16.10
C ASP A 223 0.07 14.04 -15.70
N GLY A 224 0.37 15.04 -14.87
CA GLY A 224 -0.56 16.06 -14.40
C GLY A 224 -1.41 15.62 -13.21
N LEU A 225 -1.14 14.44 -12.63
CA LEU A 225 -1.74 13.95 -11.41
C LEU A 225 -0.78 14.17 -10.23
N PRO A 226 -1.23 14.85 -9.17
CA PRO A 226 -0.45 14.95 -7.94
C PRO A 226 -0.48 13.64 -7.16
N GLU A 227 0.70 13.23 -6.68
CA GLU A 227 0.92 12.11 -5.79
C GLU A 227 1.51 12.55 -4.46
N PHE A 228 1.30 11.73 -3.41
CA PHE A 228 2.04 11.90 -2.17
C PHE A 228 3.47 11.40 -2.31
N VAL A 229 4.43 12.25 -1.95
CA VAL A 229 5.86 11.92 -1.99
C VAL A 229 6.48 11.93 -0.60
N ASP A 230 7.57 11.20 -0.46
CA ASP A 230 8.46 11.25 0.69
C ASP A 230 9.45 12.43 0.61
N ALA A 231 10.27 12.58 1.66
CA ALA A 231 11.28 13.63 1.72
C ALA A 231 12.38 13.51 0.65
N TRP A 232 12.56 12.32 0.07
CA TRP A 232 13.47 12.06 -1.05
C TRP A 232 12.80 12.26 -2.42
N GLN A 233 11.57 12.77 -2.43
CA GLN A 233 10.78 13.05 -3.63
C GLN A 233 10.43 11.78 -4.41
N GLN A 234 10.29 10.66 -3.71
CA GLN A 234 9.79 9.41 -4.27
C GLN A 234 8.31 9.21 -3.89
N PRO A 235 7.50 8.59 -4.75
CA PRO A 235 6.11 8.26 -4.45
C PRO A 235 5.97 7.38 -3.21
N LEU A 236 4.96 7.65 -2.39
CA LEU A 236 4.54 6.71 -1.35
C LEU A 236 3.78 5.54 -1.95
N ARG A 237 4.03 4.32 -1.48
CA ARG A 237 3.30 3.13 -1.92
C ARG A 237 2.07 2.93 -1.04
N PHE A 238 0.92 2.74 -1.67
CA PHE A 238 -0.32 2.45 -0.98
C PHE A 238 -0.79 1.03 -1.23
N TYR A 239 -0.91 0.25 -0.16
CA TYR A 239 -1.51 -1.07 -0.18
C TYR A 239 -2.78 -1.07 0.68
N ARG A 240 -3.94 -1.06 0.01
CA ARG A 240 -5.28 -1.27 0.59
C ARG A 240 -5.36 -2.52 1.47
N TRP A 241 -4.89 -3.67 0.98
CA TRP A 241 -5.00 -4.97 1.67
C TRP A 241 -3.70 -5.78 1.61
N PRO A 242 -2.71 -5.50 2.47
CA PRO A 242 -1.39 -6.13 2.43
C PRO A 242 -1.40 -7.57 3.02
N THR A 243 -2.30 -8.42 2.54
CA THR A 243 -2.56 -9.77 3.08
C THR A 243 -1.41 -10.74 2.82
N ARG A 244 -0.66 -10.58 1.72
CA ARG A 244 0.52 -11.41 1.40
C ARG A 244 1.74 -11.12 2.27
N LEU A 245 1.70 -10.10 3.13
CA LEU A 245 2.66 -9.96 4.25
C LEU A 245 2.39 -10.95 5.38
N ILE A 246 1.15 -11.41 5.52
CA ILE A 246 0.68 -12.23 6.64
C ILE A 246 0.53 -13.68 6.21
N ASP A 247 -0.17 -13.91 5.11
CA ASP A 247 -0.28 -15.20 4.45
C ASP A 247 0.54 -15.17 3.17
N THR A 248 1.81 -15.53 3.26
CA THR A 248 2.72 -15.42 2.11
C THR A 248 2.51 -16.51 1.07
N HIS A 249 1.88 -17.62 1.46
CA HIS A 249 1.70 -18.83 0.66
C HIS A 249 0.32 -19.45 0.90
N PRO A 250 -0.78 -18.71 0.64
CA PRO A 250 -2.08 -19.33 0.61
C PRO A 250 -2.06 -20.40 -0.49
N PRO A 251 -2.76 -21.53 -0.31
CA PRO A 251 -2.93 -22.49 -1.39
C PRO A 251 -3.58 -21.83 -2.61
N VAL A 252 -3.12 -22.20 -3.80
CA VAL A 252 -3.61 -21.65 -5.07
C VAL A 252 -4.22 -22.78 -5.91
N PRO A 253 -5.50 -22.67 -6.32
CA PRO A 253 -6.46 -21.64 -5.94
C PRO A 253 -6.84 -21.75 -4.46
N PHE A 254 -7.19 -20.63 -3.83
CA PHE A 254 -7.72 -20.63 -2.46
C PHE A 254 -9.10 -21.30 -2.48
N GLN A 255 -9.15 -22.59 -2.16
CA GLN A 255 -10.35 -23.43 -2.22
C GLN A 255 -10.44 -24.28 -0.96
N PRO A 256 -11.15 -23.79 0.05
CA PRO A 256 -11.24 -24.51 1.29
C PRO A 256 -12.14 -25.74 1.17
N VAL A 257 -11.81 -26.74 1.96
CA VAL A 257 -12.54 -28.00 2.10
C VAL A 257 -12.75 -28.21 3.60
N LEU A 258 -13.80 -27.62 4.17
CA LEU A 258 -14.13 -27.70 5.60
C LEU A 258 -14.40 -29.14 6.05
N THR A 259 -14.70 -30.04 5.12
CA THR A 259 -14.88 -31.47 5.40
C THR A 259 -13.55 -32.26 5.47
N ASP A 260 -12.44 -31.70 5.00
CA ASP A 260 -11.11 -32.32 5.05
C ASP A 260 -10.28 -31.72 6.20
N PRO A 261 -10.01 -32.48 7.27
CA PRO A 261 -9.15 -32.01 8.36
C PRO A 261 -7.67 -31.83 7.96
N ASN A 262 -7.27 -32.19 6.72
CA ASN A 262 -5.96 -31.94 6.14
C ASN A 262 -6.01 -30.92 4.99
N ASP A 263 -7.07 -30.11 4.91
CA ASP A 263 -7.19 -29.06 3.91
C ASP A 263 -5.92 -28.18 3.88
N ALA A 264 -5.34 -28.00 2.69
CA ALA A 264 -4.18 -27.16 2.49
C ALA A 264 -4.47 -25.65 2.70
N THR A 265 -5.74 -25.23 2.82
CA THR A 265 -6.08 -23.88 3.31
C THR A 265 -6.05 -23.79 4.84
N ASP A 266 -6.13 -24.93 5.53
CA ASP A 266 -6.09 -25.07 6.99
C ASP A 266 -4.83 -25.84 7.45
N VAL A 267 -3.65 -25.50 6.88
CA VAL A 267 -2.39 -26.26 7.03
C VAL A 267 -1.99 -26.53 8.48
N VAL A 268 -1.75 -27.81 8.76
CA VAL A 268 -1.31 -28.42 10.00
C VAL A 268 -0.16 -27.71 10.72
N ILE A 269 -0.39 -27.28 11.96
CA ILE A 269 0.70 -27.05 12.93
C ILE A 269 1.18 -28.39 13.44
N THR A 270 2.48 -28.61 13.34
CA THR A 270 3.12 -29.71 14.05
C THR A 270 3.68 -29.12 15.35
N VAL A 271 3.02 -29.41 16.48
CA VAL A 271 3.45 -28.89 17.78
C VAL A 271 4.52 -29.81 18.33
N ASP A 272 5.69 -29.25 18.60
CA ASP A 272 6.70 -29.87 19.43
C ASP A 272 6.32 -29.65 20.91
N THR A 273 5.48 -30.54 21.45
CA THR A 273 4.96 -30.42 22.82
C THR A 273 6.01 -30.63 23.90
N ASN A 274 7.19 -31.13 23.54
CA ASN A 274 8.26 -31.45 24.48
C ASN A 274 9.54 -30.60 24.27
N ASN A 275 9.55 -29.74 23.24
CA ASN A 275 10.59 -28.80 22.86
C ASN A 275 11.95 -29.50 22.55
N ASP A 276 11.91 -30.69 21.94
CA ASP A 276 13.09 -31.48 21.53
C ASP A 276 13.56 -31.20 20.09
N GLY A 277 12.88 -30.29 19.37
CA GLY A 277 13.15 -29.94 17.99
C GLY A 277 12.54 -30.92 16.98
N VAL A 278 11.75 -31.90 17.44
CA VAL A 278 11.02 -32.87 16.63
C VAL A 278 9.52 -32.68 16.88
N PRO A 279 8.71 -32.49 15.85
CA PRO A 279 7.28 -32.33 16.08
C PRO A 279 6.62 -33.58 16.68
N ASP A 280 5.97 -33.43 17.84
CA ASP A 280 5.48 -34.52 18.70
C ASP A 280 4.03 -34.94 18.32
N THR A 281 3.22 -34.01 17.81
CA THR A 281 1.86 -34.32 17.34
C THR A 281 1.41 -33.47 16.14
N THR A 282 0.70 -34.11 15.19
CA THR A 282 -0.10 -33.46 14.14
C THR A 282 -1.42 -33.03 14.75
N VAL A 283 -1.56 -31.76 15.15
CA VAL A 283 -2.82 -31.21 15.64
C VAL A 283 -3.06 -29.83 15.04
N GLY A 284 -4.09 -29.70 14.21
CA GLY A 284 -4.83 -28.45 14.09
C GLY A 284 -4.56 -27.56 12.88
N GLN A 285 -5.12 -26.35 12.98
CA GLN A 285 -5.44 -25.36 11.95
C GLN A 285 -4.21 -24.59 11.43
N ARG A 286 -4.34 -23.90 10.28
CA ARG A 286 -3.31 -22.98 9.75
C ARG A 286 -2.85 -21.96 10.81
N GLN A 287 -1.54 -21.71 10.87
CA GLN A 287 -0.92 -20.64 11.66
C GLN A 287 0.04 -19.81 10.84
N VAL A 288 0.14 -18.53 11.19
CA VAL A 288 1.19 -17.65 10.66
C VAL A 288 2.50 -18.03 11.34
N ALA A 289 3.51 -18.39 10.53
CA ALA A 289 4.81 -18.78 11.06
C ALA A 289 5.45 -17.63 11.87
N PRO A 290 6.27 -17.93 12.89
CA PRO A 290 6.91 -16.89 13.70
C PRO A 290 7.70 -15.87 12.86
N LEU A 291 8.33 -16.33 11.78
CA LEU A 291 9.11 -15.50 10.87
C LEU A 291 8.23 -14.60 9.99
N GLU A 292 7.12 -15.11 9.47
CA GLU A 292 6.12 -14.31 8.73
C GLU A 292 5.55 -13.21 9.61
N ARG A 293 5.19 -13.54 10.85
CA ARG A 293 4.72 -12.57 11.84
C ARG A 293 5.78 -11.53 12.16
N GLN A 294 7.05 -11.94 12.31
CA GLN A 294 8.15 -11.01 12.56
C GLN A 294 8.28 -10.01 11.41
N VAL A 295 8.28 -10.48 10.17
CA VAL A 295 8.33 -9.65 8.95
C VAL A 295 7.15 -8.70 8.89
N ALA A 296 5.92 -9.21 9.00
CA ALA A 296 4.71 -8.39 8.99
C ALA A 296 4.76 -7.32 10.09
N SER A 297 5.29 -7.65 11.27
CA SER A 297 5.41 -6.71 12.40
C SER A 297 6.42 -5.58 12.16
N ILE A 298 7.33 -5.71 11.18
CA ILE A 298 8.25 -4.62 10.80
C ILE A 298 7.47 -3.48 10.16
N LEU A 299 6.52 -3.81 9.28
CA LEU A 299 5.78 -2.86 8.45
C LEU A 299 4.40 -2.49 9.02
N LEU A 300 3.71 -3.44 9.65
CA LEU A 300 2.37 -3.27 10.20
C LEU A 300 2.40 -3.07 11.73
N LYS A 301 1.50 -2.23 12.23
CA LYS A 301 1.37 -1.96 13.67
C LYS A 301 0.24 -2.77 14.27
N GLY A 302 0.45 -3.24 15.51
CA GLY A 302 -0.64 -3.77 16.33
C GLY A 302 -1.15 -5.14 15.88
N LEU A 303 -0.31 -5.93 15.22
CA LEU A 303 -0.65 -7.30 14.87
C LEU A 303 -1.02 -8.08 16.15
N PRO A 304 -2.10 -8.88 16.13
CA PRO A 304 -2.42 -9.83 17.19
C PRO A 304 -1.19 -10.67 17.58
N PRO A 305 -1.09 -11.13 18.83
CA PRO A 305 -0.09 -12.13 19.20
C PRO A 305 -0.45 -13.50 18.59
N ALA A 306 0.52 -14.42 18.58
CA ALA A 306 0.24 -15.81 18.26
C ALA A 306 -0.76 -16.41 19.27
N PRO A 307 -1.68 -17.29 18.85
CA PRO A 307 -2.63 -17.93 19.75
C PRO A 307 -1.88 -18.78 20.80
N GLY A 308 -2.35 -18.71 22.05
CA GLY A 308 -1.85 -19.55 23.15
C GLY A 308 -2.67 -20.82 23.31
N LEU A 309 -2.05 -21.89 23.82
CA LEU A 309 -2.75 -23.11 24.19
C LEU A 309 -3.79 -22.85 25.29
N LEU A 310 -5.02 -23.30 25.06
CA LEU A 310 -6.08 -23.27 26.06
C LEU A 310 -5.86 -24.36 27.13
N PRO A 311 -6.47 -24.24 28.32
CA PRO A 311 -6.34 -25.23 29.39
C PRO A 311 -6.78 -26.65 29.03
N ASN A 312 -7.61 -26.81 27.99
CA ASN A 312 -8.06 -28.09 27.45
C ASN A 312 -7.12 -28.67 26.38
N GLY A 313 -5.96 -28.05 26.14
CA GLY A 313 -4.99 -28.44 25.11
C GLY A 313 -5.36 -28.03 23.69
N ALA A 314 -6.50 -27.36 23.47
CA ALA A 314 -6.88 -26.85 22.16
C ALA A 314 -6.14 -25.55 21.85
N LEU A 315 -5.76 -25.37 20.59
CA LEU A 315 -5.13 -24.15 20.09
C LEU A 315 -6.17 -23.41 19.24
N PRO A 316 -6.55 -22.17 19.61
CA PRO A 316 -7.53 -21.43 18.84
C PRO A 316 -6.92 -20.97 17.50
N ARG A 317 -7.80 -20.69 16.54
CA ARG A 317 -7.42 -20.10 15.25
C ARG A 317 -6.61 -18.83 15.46
N ASP A 318 -5.58 -18.66 14.64
CA ASP A 318 -4.78 -17.44 14.60
C ASP A 318 -5.62 -16.26 14.11
N LEU A 319 -5.68 -15.17 14.87
CA LEU A 319 -6.43 -13.97 14.49
C LEU A 319 -5.85 -13.27 13.26
N LEU A 320 -4.58 -13.55 12.92
CA LEU A 320 -4.01 -13.07 11.66
C LEU A 320 -4.58 -13.79 10.44
N LEU A 321 -5.21 -14.95 10.65
CA LEU A 321 -5.91 -15.71 9.63
C LEU A 321 -7.40 -15.53 9.83
N THR A 322 -7.83 -14.30 9.99
CA THR A 322 -9.25 -13.96 10.05
C THR A 322 -9.43 -12.59 9.39
N ASP A 323 -10.36 -12.51 8.45
CA ASP A 323 -10.73 -11.27 7.81
C ASP A 323 -11.50 -10.37 8.81
N PRO A 324 -11.05 -9.13 9.09
CA PRO A 324 -11.74 -8.23 10.00
C PRO A 324 -13.16 -7.84 9.55
N ASP A 325 -13.43 -7.85 8.24
CA ASP A 325 -14.76 -7.58 7.67
C ASP A 325 -15.65 -8.83 7.62
N ASP A 326 -15.06 -10.03 7.76
CA ASP A 326 -15.75 -11.32 7.74
C ASP A 326 -15.21 -12.24 8.86
N PRO A 327 -15.43 -11.89 10.13
CA PRO A 327 -14.83 -12.61 11.26
C PRO A 327 -15.36 -14.05 11.43
N VAL A 328 -16.44 -14.40 10.73
CA VAL A 328 -17.06 -15.72 10.76
C VAL A 328 -16.76 -16.55 9.51
N GLY A 329 -16.03 -16.00 8.54
CA GLY A 329 -15.64 -16.69 7.31
C GLY A 329 -16.83 -17.06 6.42
N ILE A 330 -17.83 -16.18 6.29
CA ILE A 330 -18.98 -16.40 5.41
C ILE A 330 -18.53 -16.52 3.94
N LEU A 331 -17.64 -15.65 3.46
CA LEU A 331 -17.12 -15.72 2.10
C LEU A 331 -16.28 -16.98 1.90
N TYR A 332 -15.50 -17.35 2.91
CA TYR A 332 -14.73 -18.59 2.94
C TYR A 332 -15.64 -19.82 2.84
N PHE A 333 -16.75 -19.84 3.59
CA PHE A 333 -17.76 -20.89 3.51
C PHE A 333 -18.45 -20.93 2.12
N GLU A 334 -18.74 -19.78 1.53
CA GLU A 334 -19.33 -19.72 0.18
C GLU A 334 -18.38 -20.25 -0.90
N LEU A 335 -17.07 -20.05 -0.77
CA LEU A 335 -16.09 -20.62 -1.69
C LEU A 335 -16.17 -22.15 -1.74
N GLU A 336 -16.33 -22.81 -0.59
CA GLU A 336 -16.52 -24.26 -0.53
C GLU A 336 -17.91 -24.68 -1.06
N ARG A 337 -18.96 -24.00 -0.58
CA ARG A 337 -20.35 -24.34 -0.92
C ARG A 337 -20.62 -24.23 -2.42
N LEU A 338 -19.97 -23.27 -3.08
CA LEU A 338 -20.08 -22.99 -4.51
C LEU A 338 -18.82 -23.40 -5.30
N ASN A 339 -18.23 -24.55 -4.96
CA ASN A 339 -17.06 -25.13 -5.63
C ASN A 339 -17.39 -25.80 -7.01
N GLY A 340 -18.38 -25.30 -7.75
CA GLY A 340 -18.51 -25.48 -9.21
C GLY A 340 -18.57 -26.91 -9.76
N VAL A 341 -19.20 -27.84 -9.04
CA VAL A 341 -19.43 -29.20 -9.54
C VAL A 341 -20.32 -29.18 -10.79
N ASN A 342 -20.02 -30.02 -11.79
CA ASN A 342 -20.79 -30.16 -13.05
C ASN A 342 -20.81 -28.91 -13.96
N GLY A 343 -19.73 -28.11 -13.98
CA GLY A 343 -19.60 -26.99 -14.92
C GLY A 343 -20.37 -25.73 -14.52
N MET A 344 -20.77 -25.64 -13.24
CA MET A 344 -21.32 -24.41 -12.68
C MET A 344 -20.20 -23.39 -12.44
N PRO A 345 -20.45 -22.08 -12.66
CA PRO A 345 -19.50 -21.02 -12.35
C PRO A 345 -19.06 -21.07 -10.88
N LEU A 346 -17.78 -20.77 -10.63
CA LEU A 346 -17.19 -20.88 -9.30
C LEU A 346 -17.26 -19.52 -8.61
N PHE A 347 -17.66 -19.49 -7.33
CA PHE A 347 -17.63 -18.24 -6.56
C PHE A 347 -16.21 -17.63 -6.47
N ARG A 348 -15.18 -18.48 -6.62
CA ARG A 348 -13.77 -18.08 -6.69
C ARG A 348 -13.43 -17.20 -7.90
N ASP A 349 -14.21 -17.26 -8.98
CA ASP A 349 -13.97 -16.45 -10.17
C ASP A 349 -14.31 -14.96 -9.90
N GLU A 350 -15.18 -14.72 -8.91
CA GLU A 350 -15.43 -13.39 -8.36
C GLU A 350 -14.56 -13.10 -7.13
N PHE A 351 -14.59 -13.92 -6.09
CA PHE A 351 -13.81 -13.69 -4.88
C PHE A 351 -12.43 -14.38 -4.94
N ASN A 352 -11.42 -13.63 -5.39
CA ASN A 352 -10.03 -14.07 -5.49
C ASN A 352 -9.04 -12.90 -5.28
N GLU A 353 -7.75 -13.23 -5.25
CA GLU A 353 -6.64 -12.30 -5.01
C GLU A 353 -6.37 -11.30 -6.16
N THR A 354 -6.95 -11.51 -7.34
CA THR A 354 -6.89 -10.55 -8.44
C THR A 354 -7.84 -9.37 -8.21
N LYS A 355 -9.00 -9.64 -7.59
CA LYS A 355 -10.04 -8.64 -7.32
C LYS A 355 -10.05 -8.16 -5.87
N TYR A 356 -9.65 -9.01 -4.93
CA TYR A 356 -9.75 -8.78 -3.49
C TYR A 356 -8.47 -9.22 -2.78
N HIS A 357 -8.52 -9.29 -1.46
CA HIS A 357 -7.41 -9.74 -0.64
C HIS A 357 -7.38 -11.27 -0.53
N THR A 358 -6.28 -11.82 0.01
CA THR A 358 -6.22 -13.24 0.36
C THR A 358 -7.39 -13.57 1.30
N PRO A 359 -8.26 -14.54 0.97
CA PRO A 359 -9.40 -14.88 1.80
C PRO A 359 -8.97 -15.22 3.23
N ASP A 360 -9.84 -14.93 4.20
CA ASP A 360 -9.62 -15.27 5.61
C ASP A 360 -8.28 -14.78 6.18
N THR A 361 -7.75 -13.66 5.68
CA THR A 361 -6.48 -13.10 6.14
C THR A 361 -6.69 -11.70 6.70
N PHE A 362 -6.07 -11.45 7.85
CA PHE A 362 -6.07 -10.14 8.49
C PHE A 362 -5.46 -9.10 7.54
N HIS A 363 -5.98 -7.88 7.58
CA HIS A 363 -5.40 -6.79 6.83
C HIS A 363 -5.62 -5.45 7.53
N SER A 364 -4.69 -4.53 7.28
CA SER A 364 -4.81 -3.12 7.61
C SER A 364 -4.06 -2.33 6.53
N PRO A 365 -4.60 -1.20 6.04
CA PRO A 365 -3.93 -0.45 4.99
C PRO A 365 -2.50 -0.08 5.35
N LEU A 366 -1.60 -0.26 4.40
CA LEU A 366 -0.18 0.06 4.53
C LEU A 366 0.16 1.23 3.60
N ILE A 367 0.82 2.23 4.16
CA ILE A 367 1.47 3.29 3.40
C ILE A 367 2.96 3.18 3.71
N ALA A 368 3.78 3.06 2.67
CA ALA A 368 5.22 2.83 2.80
C ALA A 368 6.04 3.78 1.91
N SER A 369 7.17 4.23 2.41
CA SER A 369 8.27 4.81 1.62
C SER A 369 9.43 3.83 1.65
N ALA A 370 10.03 3.63 0.49
CA ALA A 370 11.24 2.83 0.29
C ALA A 370 12.50 3.53 0.86
N GLY A 371 12.36 4.66 1.55
CA GLY A 371 13.48 5.34 2.17
C GLY A 371 14.49 5.90 1.17
N LYS A 372 15.72 6.09 1.64
CA LYS A 372 16.80 6.71 0.86
C LYS A 372 17.38 5.79 -0.21
N ASP A 373 17.37 4.48 0.05
CA ASP A 373 17.97 3.51 -0.86
C ASP A 373 17.04 3.17 -2.05
N GLY A 374 15.76 3.53 -1.92
CA GLY A 374 14.73 3.29 -2.92
C GLY A 374 14.35 1.82 -3.05
N GLN A 375 14.75 0.97 -2.10
CA GLN A 375 14.47 -0.46 -2.13
C GLN A 375 13.31 -0.81 -1.21
N LEU A 376 12.15 -1.07 -1.79
CA LEU A 376 10.95 -1.36 -0.99
C LEU A 376 10.99 -2.73 -0.32
N GLY A 377 11.67 -3.72 -0.91
CA GLY A 377 11.65 -5.12 -0.46
C GLY A 377 10.33 -5.86 -0.69
N LEU A 378 9.31 -5.15 -1.20
CA LEU A 378 8.01 -5.67 -1.64
C LEU A 378 7.86 -5.49 -3.14
N TYR A 379 7.00 -6.28 -3.76
CA TYR A 379 6.54 -5.97 -5.12
C TYR A 379 5.74 -4.67 -5.13
N GLU A 380 5.89 -3.89 -6.19
CA GLU A 380 5.17 -2.62 -6.36
C GLU A 380 3.66 -2.89 -6.44
N PRO A 381 2.78 -1.98 -5.96
CA PRO A 381 1.33 -2.19 -5.95
C PRO A 381 0.71 -2.52 -7.31
N ASN A 382 1.38 -2.12 -8.40
CA ASN A 382 0.97 -2.38 -9.78
C ASN A 382 1.32 -3.79 -10.29
N ASP A 383 2.19 -4.52 -9.61
CA ASP A 383 2.67 -5.84 -10.04
C ASP A 383 1.72 -6.95 -9.57
N SER A 384 0.53 -6.99 -10.18
CA SER A 384 -0.48 -8.01 -9.87
C SER A 384 -0.04 -9.44 -10.21
N ALA A 385 0.92 -9.60 -11.13
CA ALA A 385 1.46 -10.91 -11.51
C ALA A 385 2.22 -11.56 -10.34
N ASN A 386 2.88 -10.75 -9.52
CA ASN A 386 3.60 -11.20 -8.33
C ASN A 386 2.86 -10.86 -7.02
N PHE A 387 1.57 -10.57 -7.08
CA PHE A 387 0.74 -10.19 -5.92
C PHE A 387 1.23 -8.93 -5.19
N GLY A 388 1.84 -7.99 -5.93
CA GLY A 388 2.25 -6.69 -5.43
C GLY A 388 1.10 -5.88 -4.88
N ASN A 389 -0.09 -5.93 -5.48
CA ASN A 389 -1.32 -5.33 -4.93
C ASN A 389 -1.67 -5.81 -3.50
N LEU A 390 -1.14 -6.96 -3.09
CA LEU A 390 -1.31 -7.57 -1.76
C LEU A 390 -0.06 -7.46 -0.87
N ALA A 391 0.92 -6.65 -1.28
CA ALA A 391 2.19 -6.43 -0.59
C ALA A 391 3.04 -7.70 -0.41
N GLN A 392 3.02 -8.61 -1.39
CA GLN A 392 3.92 -9.77 -1.40
C GLN A 392 5.39 -9.29 -1.36
N TYR A 393 6.21 -9.93 -0.53
CA TYR A 393 7.64 -9.63 -0.50
C TYR A 393 8.29 -10.04 -1.82
N ASN A 394 9.29 -9.28 -2.26
CA ASN A 394 10.05 -9.64 -3.45
C ASN A 394 10.87 -10.89 -3.15
N ASP A 395 10.55 -11.99 -3.84
CA ASP A 395 11.07 -13.30 -3.53
C ASP A 395 12.41 -13.64 -4.19
N ASN A 396 12.94 -12.75 -5.02
CA ASN A 396 14.21 -12.93 -5.75
C ASN A 396 15.10 -11.69 -5.60
N LEU A 397 15.18 -11.13 -4.38
CA LEU A 397 15.99 -9.93 -4.10
C LEU A 397 17.48 -10.12 -4.40
N ASN A 398 18.00 -11.36 -4.34
CA ASN A 398 19.39 -11.66 -4.64
C ASN A 398 19.66 -11.98 -6.13
N GLY A 399 18.62 -12.03 -6.97
CA GLY A 399 18.72 -12.32 -8.40
C GLY A 399 19.24 -13.72 -8.75
N ASN A 400 19.22 -14.67 -7.81
CA ASN A 400 19.73 -16.03 -8.03
C ASN A 400 18.76 -16.93 -8.81
N GLY A 401 17.52 -16.46 -9.05
CA GLY A 401 16.50 -17.19 -9.81
C GLY A 401 15.83 -18.33 -9.04
N THR A 402 16.19 -18.53 -7.77
CA THR A 402 15.49 -19.42 -6.84
C THR A 402 14.71 -18.56 -5.88
N ALA A 403 13.43 -18.38 -6.17
CA ALA A 403 12.55 -17.58 -5.33
C ALA A 403 12.42 -18.22 -3.93
N ARG A 404 12.40 -17.39 -2.88
CA ARG A 404 11.93 -17.74 -1.52
C ARG A 404 12.83 -18.70 -0.74
N GLU A 405 14.15 -18.67 -0.93
CA GLU A 405 15.05 -19.35 -0.02
C GLU A 405 15.09 -18.63 1.35
N ALA A 406 15.47 -19.33 2.42
CA ALA A 406 15.63 -18.70 3.74
C ALA A 406 16.60 -17.50 3.73
N ALA A 407 17.55 -17.50 2.77
CA ALA A 407 18.45 -16.38 2.52
C ALA A 407 17.73 -15.15 1.95
N ASP A 408 16.74 -15.31 1.06
CA ASP A 408 15.94 -14.22 0.50
C ASP A 408 15.10 -13.54 1.57
N LEU A 409 14.55 -14.34 2.50
CA LEU A 409 13.75 -13.82 3.61
C LEU A 409 14.60 -13.02 4.61
N ALA A 410 15.85 -13.42 4.85
CA ALA A 410 16.80 -12.65 5.67
C ALA A 410 17.25 -11.37 4.97
N LEU A 411 17.55 -11.41 3.67
CA LEU A 411 17.89 -10.23 2.88
C LEU A 411 16.71 -9.25 2.82
N MET A 412 15.49 -9.76 2.64
CA MET A 412 14.29 -8.95 2.65
C MET A 412 14.12 -8.23 3.99
N GLN A 413 14.35 -8.89 5.13
CA GLN A 413 14.28 -8.24 6.44
C GLN A 413 15.21 -7.04 6.56
N ASP A 414 16.41 -7.12 6.01
CA ASP A 414 17.37 -6.02 6.01
C ASP A 414 16.87 -4.85 5.13
N VAL A 415 16.30 -5.17 3.95
CA VAL A 415 15.73 -4.17 3.03
C VAL A 415 14.49 -3.51 3.61
N ILE A 416 13.58 -4.25 4.25
CA ILE A 416 12.35 -3.65 4.78
C ILE A 416 12.54 -2.94 6.13
N ALA A 417 13.71 -3.07 6.75
CA ALA A 417 13.97 -2.53 8.08
C ALA A 417 14.17 -1.01 8.11
N ASP A 418 14.61 -0.40 7.01
CA ASP A 418 14.81 1.05 6.90
C ASP A 418 13.60 1.79 6.30
N ASN A 419 12.73 1.06 5.60
CA ASN A 419 11.42 1.54 5.13
C ASN A 419 10.68 2.33 6.21
N VAL A 420 10.06 3.43 5.78
CA VAL A 420 9.21 4.26 6.64
C VAL A 420 7.76 3.91 6.34
N THR A 421 7.02 3.45 7.34
CA THR A 421 5.61 3.08 7.16
C THR A 421 4.68 3.81 8.12
N ASN A 422 3.37 3.59 7.97
CA ASN A 422 2.35 4.03 8.94
C ASN A 422 2.45 3.29 10.29
N ARG A 423 3.41 2.36 10.47
CA ARG A 423 3.82 1.91 11.79
C ARG A 423 4.47 3.07 12.55
N ASN A 424 3.82 3.50 13.62
CA ASN A 424 4.36 4.50 14.53
C ASN A 424 5.71 4.01 15.09
N LYS A 425 6.84 4.61 14.65
CA LYS A 425 8.15 4.35 15.23
C LYS A 425 8.06 4.70 16.72
N ARG A 426 8.46 3.77 17.61
CA ARG A 426 8.61 4.11 19.03
C ARG A 426 9.52 5.33 19.12
N ALA A 427 9.05 6.38 19.81
CA ALA A 427 9.91 7.46 20.27
C ALA A 427 11.03 6.85 21.14
N GLY A 428 12.26 6.86 20.62
CA GLY A 428 13.40 6.08 21.13
C GLY A 428 13.76 5.02 20.08
N GLY A 429 14.46 5.38 19.01
CA GLY A 429 15.87 5.79 19.11
C GLY A 429 16.71 4.54 19.34
N ARG A 430 17.47 4.12 18.31
CA ARG A 430 18.70 3.36 18.56
C ARG A 430 19.80 4.36 18.88
#